data_AF-A0A959RI35-F1
#
_entry.id   AF-A0A959RI35-F1
#
_cell.length_a   1.000
_cell.length_b   1.000
_cell.length_c   1.000
_cell.angle_alpha   90.00
_cell.angle_beta   90.00
_cell.angle_gamma   90.00
#
_symmetry.space_group_name_H-M   'P 1'
#
loop_
_entity.id
_entity.type
_entity.pdbx_description
1 polymer ?
#
loop_
_entity_poly.entity_id
_entity_poly.type
_entity_poly.pdbx_seq_one_letter_code
_entity_poly.pdbx_strand_id
1 'polypeptide(L)'
;MKDRQIKNNELTSSSSPEGTFKITNDLPFLADTSFTLEQKSDAQVFFFSDYNEDEIFRFIQIQFESYKPEVEDTYKYELKDSVEVGGVMFGKSYWCFDLEKAAAERPVSDIAAVQNLLRSNLVNTRGMFSGVRLLWLSEDKRSEMLVIYGEKTSYRNIDCSNRETAEPLLDEMSLQFLKDFNVIKFNN
;
A
#
# COMPACT_ATOMS: atom_id res chain seq x y z
N MET A 1 12.93 2.24 15.60
CA MET A 1 14.11 2.97 15.10
C MET A 1 13.83 3.39 13.67
N LYS A 2 14.41 4.51 13.22
CA LYS A 2 14.17 5.13 11.90
C LYS A 2 14.93 4.39 10.79
N ASP A 3 14.58 3.14 10.58
CA ASP A 3 15.28 2.27 9.62
C ASP A 3 14.78 2.52 8.18
N ARG A 4 13.86 3.48 8.02
CA ARG A 4 13.26 3.86 6.76
C ARG A 4 13.16 5.37 6.65
N GLN A 5 13.49 5.91 5.48
CA GLN A 5 13.57 7.35 5.24
C GLN A 5 13.03 7.71 3.86
N ILE A 6 12.36 8.87 3.79
CA ILE A 6 11.89 9.46 2.53
C ILE A 6 12.79 10.63 2.14
N LYS A 7 13.24 10.65 0.90
CA LYS A 7 13.89 11.81 0.29
C LYS A 7 13.55 11.87 -1.19
N ASN A 8 13.03 13.00 -1.67
CA ASN A 8 12.69 13.20 -3.08
C ASN A 8 11.83 12.08 -3.69
N ASN A 9 10.78 11.65 -2.98
CA ASN A 9 9.91 10.53 -3.36
C ASN A 9 10.63 9.17 -3.53
N GLU A 10 11.82 9.05 -2.95
CA GLU A 10 12.52 7.78 -2.80
C GLU A 10 12.45 7.34 -1.34
N LEU A 11 11.91 6.15 -1.12
CA LEU A 11 11.87 5.47 0.16
C LEU A 11 13.03 4.50 0.25
N THR A 12 13.96 4.76 1.16
CA THR A 12 15.06 3.85 1.48
C THR A 12 14.74 3.09 2.76
N SER A 13 14.85 1.76 2.71
CA SER A 13 14.72 0.85 3.86
C SER A 13 16.06 0.18 4.13
N SER A 14 16.56 0.28 5.36
CA SER A 14 17.73 -0.44 5.87
C SER A 14 17.34 -1.69 6.70
N SER A 15 16.06 -2.03 6.75
CA SER A 15 15.51 -3.22 7.41
C SER A 15 14.64 -4.00 6.43
N SER A 16 14.35 -5.26 6.74
CA SER A 16 13.63 -6.16 5.83
C SER A 16 12.28 -5.59 5.35
N PRO A 17 11.96 -5.67 4.04
CA PRO A 17 12.92 -5.82 2.94
C PRO A 17 13.84 -4.59 2.82
N GLU A 18 15.15 -4.84 2.76
CA GLU A 18 16.13 -3.77 2.53
C GLU A 18 16.06 -3.35 1.07
N GLY A 19 15.96 -2.05 0.81
CA GLY A 19 15.80 -1.59 -0.56
C GLY A 19 15.65 -0.09 -0.72
N THR A 20 15.53 0.32 -1.97
CA THR A 20 15.17 1.67 -2.36
C THR A 20 14.05 1.61 -3.36
N PHE A 21 12.95 2.28 -3.03
CA PHE A 21 11.72 2.29 -3.77
C PHE A 21 11.46 3.71 -4.25
N LYS A 22 11.16 3.87 -5.54
CA LYS A 22 10.90 5.17 -6.14
C LYS A 22 9.44 5.30 -6.47
N ILE A 23 8.86 6.40 -6.02
CA ILE A 23 7.52 6.84 -6.37
C ILE A 23 7.68 8.00 -7.36
N THR A 24 6.79 8.10 -8.35
CA THR A 24 6.74 9.26 -9.25
C THR A 24 6.61 10.57 -8.46
N ASN A 25 7.09 11.68 -9.02
CA ASN A 25 6.96 13.01 -8.39
C ASN A 25 5.51 13.52 -8.39
N ASP A 26 4.63 12.93 -9.20
CA ASP A 26 3.21 13.30 -9.27
C ASP A 26 2.41 12.81 -8.05
N LEU A 27 3.03 12.01 -7.18
CA LEU A 27 2.45 11.54 -5.92
C LEU A 27 3.39 11.94 -4.77
N PRO A 28 3.36 13.20 -4.32
CA PRO A 28 4.22 13.66 -3.23
C PRO A 28 3.97 12.84 -1.96
N PHE A 29 5.04 12.67 -1.17
CA PHE A 29 4.93 12.10 0.16
C PHE A 29 3.98 12.94 1.02
N LEU A 30 2.98 12.29 1.61
CA LEU A 30 1.98 12.92 2.47
C LEU A 30 2.35 12.74 3.93
N ALA A 31 2.42 11.49 4.40
CA ALA A 31 2.67 11.18 5.80
C ALA A 31 3.09 9.71 6.00
N ASP A 32 3.63 9.41 7.18
CA ASP A 32 3.94 8.05 7.63
C ASP A 32 3.42 7.77 9.04
N THR A 33 3.25 6.49 9.37
CA THR A 33 2.89 6.04 10.72
C THR A 33 3.52 4.69 11.04
N SER A 34 3.66 4.38 12.33
CA SER A 34 4.07 3.06 12.81
C SER A 34 3.12 2.60 13.90
N PHE A 35 2.78 1.32 13.89
CA PHE A 35 1.85 0.72 14.84
C PHE A 35 2.14 -0.78 15.01
N THR A 36 1.64 -1.36 16.10
CA THR A 36 1.63 -2.81 16.27
C THR A 36 0.28 -3.35 15.79
N LEU A 37 0.29 -4.24 14.79
CA LEU A 37 -0.90 -4.91 14.27
C LEU A 37 -1.21 -6.15 15.10
N GLU A 38 -2.43 -6.20 15.66
CA GLU A 38 -2.97 -7.33 16.43
C GLU A 38 -2.04 -7.87 17.54
N GLN A 39 -1.19 -7.02 18.12
CA GLN A 39 -0.14 -7.39 19.08
C GLN A 39 0.94 -8.35 18.56
N LYS A 40 0.90 -8.72 17.27
CA LYS A 40 1.77 -9.76 16.68
C LYS A 40 2.86 -9.20 15.79
N SER A 41 2.54 -8.15 15.04
CA SER A 41 3.42 -7.61 14.01
C SER A 41 3.70 -6.14 14.28
N ASP A 42 4.91 -5.68 13.98
CA ASP A 42 5.19 -4.26 13.88
C ASP A 42 5.07 -3.84 12.41
N ALA A 43 4.27 -2.79 12.19
CA ALA A 43 3.97 -2.27 10.88
C ALA A 43 4.39 -0.81 10.75
N GLN A 44 4.86 -0.43 9.57
CA GLN A 44 5.16 0.94 9.20
C GLN A 44 4.55 1.23 7.83
N VAL A 45 3.82 2.33 7.74
CA VAL A 45 3.15 2.77 6.51
C VAL A 45 3.71 4.11 6.06
N PHE A 46 3.98 4.23 4.76
CA PHE A 46 4.28 5.48 4.06
C PHE A 46 3.19 5.74 3.05
N PHE A 47 2.64 6.95 3.06
CA PHE A 47 1.53 7.33 2.20
C PHE A 47 1.96 8.47 1.26
N PHE A 48 1.72 8.28 -0.02
CA PHE A 48 2.01 9.23 -1.10
C PHE A 48 0.71 9.51 -1.81
N SER A 49 0.38 10.77 -2.09
CA SER A 49 -0.93 11.07 -2.65
C SER A 49 -0.96 12.36 -3.43
N ASP A 50 -1.80 12.34 -4.46
CA ASP A 50 -2.31 13.53 -5.13
C ASP A 50 -3.71 13.81 -4.57
N TYR A 51 -3.88 15.01 -4.03
CA TYR A 51 -5.11 15.46 -3.40
C TYR A 51 -5.43 16.89 -3.83
N ASN A 52 -6.72 17.18 -4.00
CA ASN A 52 -7.20 18.53 -4.28
C ASN A 52 -7.96 19.03 -3.05
N GLU A 53 -7.62 20.23 -2.60
CA GLU A 53 -8.07 20.78 -1.31
C GLU A 53 -7.72 19.82 -0.16
N ASP A 54 -8.70 19.10 0.38
CA ASP A 54 -8.55 18.10 1.43
C ASP A 54 -8.82 16.67 0.94
N GLU A 55 -9.11 16.46 -0.34
CA GLU A 55 -9.69 15.22 -0.85
C GLU A 55 -8.68 14.41 -1.68
N ILE A 56 -8.44 13.13 -1.31
CA ILE A 56 -7.58 12.23 -2.10
C ILE A 56 -8.30 11.76 -3.34
N PHE A 57 -7.63 11.81 -4.49
CA PHE A 57 -8.08 11.21 -5.75
C PHE A 57 -7.26 9.98 -6.14
N ARG A 58 -5.97 10.00 -5.81
CA ARG A 58 -5.01 8.92 -6.12
C ARG A 58 -3.96 8.82 -5.03
N PHE A 59 -3.53 7.60 -4.73
CA PHE A 59 -2.48 7.36 -3.75
C PHE A 59 -1.63 6.13 -4.05
N ILE A 60 -0.42 6.12 -3.46
CA ILE A 60 0.38 4.94 -3.21
C ILE A 60 0.62 4.82 -1.71
N GLN A 61 0.29 3.67 -1.15
CA GLN A 61 0.65 3.26 0.20
C GLN A 61 1.74 2.20 0.11
N ILE A 62 2.82 2.37 0.88
CA ILE A 62 3.82 1.32 1.10
C ILE A 62 3.77 0.92 2.57
N GLN A 63 3.42 -0.33 2.83
CA GLN A 63 3.40 -0.90 4.17
C GLN A 63 4.49 -1.95 4.30
N PHE A 64 5.25 -1.86 5.38
CA PHE A 64 6.18 -2.88 5.82
C PHE A 64 5.59 -3.50 7.07
N GLU A 65 5.59 -4.82 7.16
CA GLU A 65 5.13 -5.54 8.33
C GLU A 65 6.07 -6.71 8.64
N SER A 66 6.32 -6.95 9.92
CA SER A 66 7.09 -8.13 10.35
C SER A 66 6.58 -8.63 11.69
N TYR A 67 6.49 -9.96 11.83
CA TYR A 67 6.20 -10.56 13.13
C TYR A 67 7.27 -10.20 14.15
N LYS A 68 6.82 -9.92 15.38
CA LYS A 68 7.73 -9.71 16.50
C LYS A 68 8.56 -10.96 16.78
N PRO A 69 9.77 -10.83 17.35
CA PRO A 69 10.65 -11.96 17.63
C PRO A 69 9.99 -13.08 18.46
N GLU A 70 9.08 -12.73 19.37
CA GLU A 70 8.36 -13.66 20.24
C GLU A 70 7.17 -14.38 19.58
N VAL A 71 6.80 -14.01 18.35
CA VAL A 71 5.67 -14.60 17.62
C VAL A 71 6.18 -15.67 16.66
N GLU A 72 5.80 -16.93 16.87
CA GLU A 72 6.24 -18.06 16.03
C GLU A 72 5.40 -18.25 14.74
N ASP A 73 4.40 -17.39 14.52
CA ASP A 73 3.55 -17.45 13.33
C ASP A 73 4.34 -17.13 12.04
N THR A 74 3.83 -17.60 10.91
CA THR A 74 4.31 -17.27 9.56
C THR A 74 3.11 -16.99 8.65
N TYR A 75 3.31 -16.17 7.63
CA TYR A 75 2.29 -15.91 6.63
C TYR A 75 2.02 -17.18 5.82
N LYS A 76 0.74 -17.56 5.71
CA LYS A 76 0.32 -18.84 5.10
C LYS A 76 -0.19 -18.73 3.67
N TYR A 77 -0.21 -17.54 3.09
CA TYR A 77 -0.67 -17.32 1.71
C TYR A 77 0.46 -17.45 0.70
N GLU A 78 0.07 -17.68 -0.55
CA GLU A 78 0.95 -17.74 -1.71
C GLU A 78 0.80 -16.47 -2.56
N LEU A 79 1.88 -16.07 -3.22
CA LEU A 79 1.84 -15.01 -4.23
C LEU A 79 1.04 -15.52 -5.44
N LYS A 80 -0.01 -14.79 -5.81
CA LYS A 80 -0.83 -15.07 -7.00
C LYS A 80 -0.65 -13.97 -8.03
N ASP A 81 -0.86 -14.31 -9.30
CA ASP A 81 -0.88 -13.36 -10.42
C ASP A 81 0.37 -12.46 -10.44
N SER A 82 1.53 -13.07 -10.21
CA SER A 82 2.74 -12.33 -9.88
C SER A 82 3.24 -11.44 -11.02
N VAL A 83 3.82 -10.30 -10.65
CA VAL A 83 4.45 -9.32 -11.56
C VAL A 83 5.85 -8.98 -11.05
N GLU A 84 6.78 -8.77 -11.98
CA GLU A 84 8.13 -8.32 -11.66
C GLU A 84 8.19 -6.78 -11.71
N VAL A 85 8.74 -6.16 -10.66
CA VAL A 85 8.99 -4.71 -10.59
C VAL A 85 10.42 -4.50 -10.14
N GLY A 86 11.26 -3.92 -10.99
CA GLY A 86 12.67 -3.66 -10.69
C GLY A 86 13.45 -4.90 -10.24
N GLY A 87 13.17 -6.06 -10.85
CA GLY A 87 13.82 -7.34 -10.52
C GLY A 87 13.23 -8.08 -9.31
N VAL A 88 12.15 -7.57 -8.70
CA VAL A 88 11.50 -8.19 -7.54
C VAL A 88 10.13 -8.72 -7.93
N MET A 89 9.85 -9.96 -7.53
CA MET A 89 8.55 -10.59 -7.75
C MET A 89 7.55 -10.19 -6.67
N PHE A 90 6.39 -9.70 -7.10
CA PHE A 90 5.25 -9.38 -6.25
C PHE A 90 4.03 -10.20 -6.66
N GLY A 91 3.27 -10.72 -5.69
CA GLY A 91 1.91 -11.16 -5.96
C GLY A 91 1.00 -9.96 -6.24
N LYS A 92 0.08 -10.04 -7.19
CA LYS A 92 -0.83 -8.96 -7.56
C LYS A 92 -2.27 -9.31 -7.19
N SER A 93 -3.02 -8.34 -6.71
CA SER A 93 -4.47 -8.48 -6.48
C SER A 93 -5.19 -7.15 -6.67
N TYR A 94 -6.47 -7.22 -7.03
CA TYR A 94 -7.33 -6.04 -7.11
C TYR A 94 -8.21 -5.91 -5.88
N TRP A 95 -8.61 -4.69 -5.57
CA TRP A 95 -9.47 -4.39 -4.44
C TRP A 95 -10.44 -3.25 -4.79
N CYS A 96 -11.57 -3.22 -4.08
CA CYS A 96 -12.44 -2.07 -4.05
C CYS A 96 -13.19 -1.99 -2.72
N PHE A 97 -13.08 -0.86 -2.03
CA PHE A 97 -13.79 -0.60 -0.79
C PHE A 97 -13.86 0.90 -0.46
N ASP A 98 -14.77 1.24 0.44
CA ASP A 98 -14.81 2.55 1.10
C ASP A 98 -13.86 2.52 2.30
N LEU A 99 -12.84 3.39 2.30
CA LEU A 99 -11.77 3.37 3.30
C LEU A 99 -12.29 3.72 4.69
N GLU A 100 -13.18 4.72 4.79
CA GLU A 100 -13.74 5.18 6.06
C GLU A 100 -14.64 4.10 6.68
N LYS A 101 -15.49 3.48 5.87
CA LYS A 101 -16.35 2.37 6.31
C LYS A 101 -15.54 1.15 6.70
N ALA A 102 -14.55 0.77 5.90
CA ALA A 102 -13.67 -0.37 6.18
C ALA A 102 -12.88 -0.18 7.48
N ALA A 103 -12.43 1.04 7.77
CA ALA A 103 -11.76 1.39 9.03
C ALA A 103 -12.71 1.30 10.23
N ALA A 104 -13.96 1.77 10.09
CA ALA A 104 -14.96 1.70 11.15
C ALA A 104 -15.35 0.26 11.50
N GLU A 105 -15.41 -0.64 10.51
CA GLU A 105 -15.70 -2.06 10.70
C GLU A 105 -14.53 -2.83 11.34
N ARG A 106 -13.30 -2.35 11.18
CA ARG A 106 -12.07 -3.01 11.66
C ARG A 106 -11.16 -2.03 12.41
N PRO A 107 -11.54 -1.62 13.63
CA PRO A 107 -10.89 -0.51 14.34
C PRO A 107 -9.44 -0.79 14.80
N VAL A 108 -8.99 -2.04 14.78
CA VAL A 108 -7.63 -2.47 15.14
C VAL A 108 -6.79 -2.93 13.93
N SER A 109 -7.24 -2.62 12.71
CA SER A 109 -6.57 -2.99 11.46
C SER A 109 -5.58 -1.96 10.95
N ASP A 110 -4.78 -2.38 9.97
CA ASP A 110 -3.96 -1.52 9.11
C ASP A 110 -4.78 -0.37 8.47
N ILE A 111 -5.95 -0.67 7.94
CA ILE A 111 -6.85 0.31 7.32
C ILE A 111 -7.30 1.37 8.34
N ALA A 112 -7.56 1.00 9.59
CA ALA A 112 -7.89 1.96 10.63
C ALA A 112 -6.69 2.86 10.99
N ALA A 113 -5.47 2.30 11.03
CA ALA A 113 -4.27 3.09 11.26
C ALA A 113 -4.03 4.11 10.12
N VAL A 114 -4.22 3.70 8.87
CA VAL A 114 -4.13 4.58 7.69
C VAL A 114 -5.22 5.66 7.73
N GLN A 115 -6.47 5.30 8.03
CA GLN A 115 -7.55 6.28 8.14
C GLN A 115 -7.26 7.33 9.22
N ASN A 116 -6.69 6.93 10.36
CA ASN A 116 -6.29 7.85 11.43
C ASN A 116 -5.13 8.76 11.01
N LEU A 117 -4.14 8.23 10.28
CA LEU A 117 -3.04 9.02 9.70
C LEU A 117 -3.60 10.11 8.77
N LEU A 118 -4.49 9.76 7.85
CA LEU A 118 -5.06 10.69 6.87
C LEU A 118 -5.91 11.77 7.57
N ARG A 119 -6.79 11.38 8.49
CA ARG A 119 -7.57 12.33 9.30
C ARG A 119 -6.69 13.28 10.10
N SER A 120 -5.58 12.82 10.67
CA SER A 120 -4.65 13.66 11.44
C SER A 120 -3.93 14.69 10.57
N ASN A 121 -3.85 14.45 9.26
CA ASN A 121 -3.32 15.37 8.26
C ASN A 121 -4.44 16.20 7.59
N LEU A 122 -5.65 16.21 8.15
CA LEU A 122 -6.83 16.91 7.62
C LEU A 122 -7.22 16.45 6.21
N VAL A 123 -6.95 15.19 5.88
CA VAL A 123 -7.25 14.61 4.58
C VAL A 123 -8.50 13.73 4.64
N ASN A 124 -9.35 13.90 3.64
CA ASN A 124 -10.66 13.30 3.47
C ASN A 124 -10.61 12.13 2.46
N THR A 125 -11.19 11.01 2.89
CA THR A 125 -11.20 9.73 2.18
C THR A 125 -12.62 9.25 1.88
N ARG A 126 -13.59 10.17 1.83
CA ARG A 126 -14.99 9.85 1.50
C ARG A 126 -15.10 9.17 0.15
N GLY A 127 -16.00 8.19 0.09
CA GLY A 127 -16.36 7.48 -1.12
C GLY A 127 -15.57 6.18 -1.31
N MET A 128 -15.81 5.55 -2.45
CA MET A 128 -15.17 4.28 -2.79
C MET A 128 -13.84 4.52 -3.50
N PHE A 129 -12.89 3.66 -3.16
CA PHE A 129 -11.62 3.54 -3.86
C PHE A 129 -11.51 2.14 -4.43
N SER A 130 -10.83 2.05 -5.55
CA SER A 130 -10.41 0.78 -6.15
C SER A 130 -8.95 0.84 -6.51
N GLY A 131 -8.34 -0.32 -6.72
CA GLY A 131 -7.02 -0.36 -7.30
C GLY A 131 -6.32 -1.69 -7.15
N VAL A 132 -5.00 -1.59 -7.05
CA VAL A 132 -4.08 -2.72 -7.17
C VAL A 132 -3.23 -2.81 -5.92
N ARG A 133 -3.02 -4.03 -5.44
CA ARG A 133 -2.12 -4.34 -4.35
C ARG A 133 -1.05 -5.30 -4.84
N LEU A 134 0.20 -4.91 -4.65
CA LEU A 134 1.37 -5.76 -4.76
C LEU A 134 1.74 -6.26 -3.36
N LEU A 135 2.07 -7.54 -3.27
CA LEU A 135 2.50 -8.21 -2.05
C LEU A 135 3.86 -8.85 -2.30
N TRP A 136 4.82 -8.55 -1.44
CA TRP A 136 6.07 -9.28 -1.33
C TRP A 136 6.13 -9.97 0.03
N LEU A 137 6.75 -11.14 0.07
CA LEU A 137 6.98 -11.93 1.28
C LEU A 137 8.45 -12.31 1.38
N SER A 138 9.00 -12.25 2.58
CA SER A 138 10.32 -12.81 2.87
C SER A 138 10.33 -14.33 2.71
N GLU A 139 11.52 -14.90 2.50
CA GLU A 139 11.70 -16.35 2.32
C GLU A 139 11.20 -17.15 3.54
N ASP A 140 11.45 -16.64 4.75
CA ASP A 140 10.98 -17.23 6.01
C ASP A 140 9.49 -16.95 6.30
N LYS A 141 8.84 -16.14 5.44
CA LYS A 141 7.44 -15.70 5.55
C LYS A 141 7.11 -15.03 6.89
N ARG A 142 8.08 -14.29 7.46
CA ARG A 142 7.89 -13.51 8.70
C ARG A 142 7.81 -12.02 8.46
N SER A 143 8.17 -11.56 7.27
CA SER A 143 8.06 -10.16 6.85
C SER A 143 7.27 -10.07 5.56
N GLU A 144 6.51 -9.00 5.43
CA GLU A 144 5.84 -8.66 4.19
C GLU A 144 6.01 -7.18 3.84
N MET A 145 5.82 -6.90 2.56
CA MET A 145 5.68 -5.54 2.08
C MET A 145 4.46 -5.47 1.16
N LEU A 146 3.53 -4.59 1.48
CA LEU A 146 2.41 -4.25 0.61
C LEU A 146 2.69 -2.93 -0.08
N VAL A 147 2.47 -2.89 -1.39
CA VAL A 147 2.45 -1.65 -2.18
C VAL A 147 1.06 -1.55 -2.78
N ILE A 148 0.28 -0.58 -2.30
CA ILE A 148 -1.12 -0.41 -2.65
C ILE A 148 -1.27 0.87 -3.45
N TYR A 149 -1.75 0.74 -4.67
CA TYR A 149 -2.18 1.85 -5.51
C TYR A 149 -3.70 1.94 -5.48
N GLY A 150 -4.23 3.14 -5.27
CA GLY A 150 -5.66 3.38 -5.25
C GLY A 150 -6.06 4.67 -5.93
N GLU A 151 -7.23 4.65 -6.56
CA GLU A 151 -7.90 5.84 -7.08
C GLU A 151 -9.37 5.84 -6.66
N LYS A 152 -9.97 7.04 -6.60
CA LYS A 152 -11.42 7.16 -6.42
C LYS A 152 -12.17 6.53 -7.57
N THR A 153 -13.17 5.72 -7.25
CA THR A 153 -13.98 5.07 -8.28
C THR A 153 -14.76 6.08 -9.12
N SER A 154 -15.21 7.19 -8.52
CA SER A 154 -15.88 8.29 -9.22
C SER A 154 -14.99 9.02 -10.22
N TYR A 155 -13.66 9.01 -10.02
CA TYR A 155 -12.70 9.62 -10.94
C TYR A 155 -12.54 8.78 -12.22
N ARG A 156 -12.64 7.45 -12.10
CA ARG A 156 -12.48 6.48 -13.21
C ARG A 156 -13.79 5.90 -13.74
N ASN A 157 -14.93 6.26 -13.15
CA ASN A 157 -16.24 5.62 -13.39
C ASN A 157 -16.22 4.09 -13.18
N ILE A 158 -15.52 3.63 -12.14
CA ILE A 158 -15.45 2.20 -11.80
C ILE A 158 -16.70 1.81 -10.99
N ASP A 159 -17.46 0.84 -11.50
CA ASP A 159 -18.52 0.18 -10.74
C ASP A 159 -17.99 -1.12 -10.13
N CYS A 160 -17.66 -1.08 -8.85
CA CYS A 160 -17.11 -2.24 -8.14
C CYS A 160 -18.10 -3.40 -7.95
N SER A 161 -19.39 -3.18 -8.22
CA SER A 161 -20.39 -4.26 -8.20
C SER A 161 -20.46 -5.02 -9.52
N ASN A 162 -19.88 -4.48 -10.59
CA ASN A 162 -19.87 -5.07 -11.92
C ASN A 162 -18.44 -5.39 -12.36
N ARG A 163 -18.05 -6.67 -12.18
CA ARG A 163 -16.70 -7.14 -12.49
C ARG A 163 -16.34 -6.98 -13.97
N GLU A 164 -17.28 -7.21 -14.88
CA GLU A 164 -17.03 -7.14 -16.33
C GLU A 164 -16.63 -5.74 -16.78
N THR A 165 -17.24 -4.71 -16.18
CA THR A 165 -16.91 -3.31 -16.49
C THR A 165 -15.74 -2.77 -15.67
N ALA A 166 -15.50 -3.32 -14.47
CA ALA A 166 -14.40 -2.90 -13.61
C ALA A 166 -13.04 -3.45 -14.03
N GLU A 167 -12.96 -4.70 -14.50
CA GLU A 167 -11.68 -5.38 -14.80
C GLU A 167 -10.79 -4.61 -15.78
N PRO A 168 -11.28 -4.13 -16.95
CA PRO A 168 -10.43 -3.37 -17.88
C PRO A 168 -9.84 -2.10 -17.25
N LEU A 169 -10.62 -1.42 -16.41
CA LEU A 169 -10.18 -0.20 -15.73
C LEU A 169 -9.15 -0.51 -14.62
N LEU A 170 -9.30 -1.63 -13.91
CA LEU A 170 -8.34 -2.11 -12.93
C LEU A 170 -7.01 -2.54 -13.58
N ASP A 171 -7.06 -3.11 -14.79
CA ASP A 171 -5.87 -3.43 -15.58
C ASP A 171 -5.15 -2.14 -16.03
N GLU A 172 -5.88 -1.11 -16.47
CA GLU A 172 -5.29 0.21 -16.75
C GLU A 172 -4.64 0.83 -15.52
N MET A 173 -5.29 0.73 -14.36
CA MET A 173 -4.71 1.18 -13.08
C MET A 173 -3.45 0.38 -12.74
N SER A 174 -3.40 -0.92 -13.02
CA SER A 174 -2.20 -1.74 -12.86
C SER A 174 -1.06 -1.23 -13.73
N LEU A 175 -1.33 -0.87 -15.00
CA LEU A 175 -0.31 -0.32 -15.88
C LEU A 175 0.17 1.06 -15.42
N GLN A 176 -0.73 1.89 -14.88
CA GLN A 176 -0.35 3.18 -14.32
C GLN A 176 0.50 3.02 -13.06
N PHE A 177 0.11 2.12 -12.17
CA PHE A 177 0.86 1.81 -10.95
C PHE A 177 2.30 1.39 -11.26
N LEU A 178 2.51 0.53 -12.25
CA LEU A 178 3.85 0.09 -12.65
C LEU A 178 4.72 1.19 -13.28
N LYS A 179 4.13 2.34 -13.64
CA LYS A 179 4.88 3.56 -14.02
C LYS A 179 5.17 4.43 -12.80
N ASP A 180 4.23 4.48 -11.86
CA ASP A 180 4.29 5.35 -10.68
C ASP A 180 5.12 4.77 -9.54
N PHE A 181 5.42 3.48 -9.57
CA PHE A 181 6.24 2.77 -8.58
C PHE A 181 7.32 1.92 -9.26
N ASN A 182 8.55 2.05 -8.77
CA ASN A 182 9.66 1.19 -9.20
C ASN A 182 10.56 0.79 -8.02
N VAL A 183 11.17 -0.38 -8.13
CA VAL A 183 12.23 -0.83 -7.22
C VAL A 183 13.58 -0.48 -7.84
N ILE A 184 14.35 0.38 -7.17
CA ILE A 184 15.67 0.82 -7.64
C ILE A 184 16.76 -0.15 -7.19
N LYS A 185 16.64 -0.62 -5.95
CA LYS A 185 17.54 -1.59 -5.34
C LYS A 185 16.74 -2.46 -4.38
N PHE A 186 17.03 -3.75 -4.38
CA PHE A 186 16.43 -4.69 -3.45
C PHE A 186 17.49 -5.67 -2.96
N ASN A 187 17.59 -5.80 -1.65
CA ASN A 187 18.47 -6.72 -0.97
C ASN A 187 17.57 -7.70 -0.21
N ASN A 188 17.45 -8.92 -0.75
CA ASN A 188 16.72 -10.01 -0.13
C ASN A 188 17.64 -10.79 0.82
#